data_AF-A0A9X9R3S0-F1
#
_entry.id   AF-A0A9X9R3S0-F1
#
_cell.length_a   1.000
_cell.length_b   1.000
_cell.length_c   1.000
_cell.angle_alpha   90.00
_cell.angle_beta   90.00
_cell.angle_gamma   90.00
#
_symmetry.space_group_name_H-M   'P 1'
#
loop_
_entity.id
_entity.type
_entity.pdbx_description
1 polymer ?
#
loop_
_entity_poly.entity_id
_entity_poly.type
_entity_poly.pdbx_seq_one_letter_code
_entity_poly.pdbx_strand_id
1 'polypeptide(L)'
;MRNWKVTGKYPQPDSTGAVASTYVVITDDDGAVIPQLIKQDLTSTNDTETIKAVLEEFKKSEYVEIAMGEAVQKVDDLEKISQETAKTAKTAQTAAGLAKVSAERTQKMINLQTIHVLTTSDKVEPDIYKGMLELIEPAKKGEYQAYDVFTVVDDKHEEQAGEGNLVFVHVNEPFEYDKQSLEDLESEDKVTVIKYADLVKQD
;
A
#
# COMPACT_ATOMS: atom_id res chain seq x y z
N MET A 1 4.23 -7.22 -25.85
CA MET A 1 3.15 -6.88 -24.91
C MET A 1 1.99 -7.81 -25.20
N ARG A 2 1.36 -8.39 -24.17
CA ARG A 2 0.12 -9.14 -24.36
C ARG A 2 -0.95 -8.20 -24.91
N ASN A 3 -1.73 -8.67 -25.88
CA ASN A 3 -2.83 -7.90 -26.46
C ASN A 3 -4.06 -8.04 -25.56
N TRP A 4 -4.26 -7.08 -24.68
CA TRP A 4 -5.46 -7.03 -23.83
C TRP A 4 -6.64 -6.43 -24.59
N LYS A 5 -7.84 -6.93 -24.28
CA LYS A 5 -9.12 -6.46 -24.80
C LYS A 5 -10.10 -6.33 -23.65
N VAL A 6 -10.88 -5.25 -23.64
CA VAL A 6 -12.00 -5.10 -22.69
C VAL A 6 -13.13 -6.01 -23.15
N THR A 7 -13.54 -6.95 -22.31
CA THR A 7 -14.64 -7.89 -22.58
C THR A 7 -15.85 -7.67 -21.68
N GLY A 8 -15.67 -6.93 -20.58
CA GLY A 8 -16.74 -6.50 -19.70
C GLY A 8 -16.47 -5.11 -19.15
N LYS A 9 -17.50 -4.28 -19.08
CA LYS A 9 -17.45 -2.94 -18.48
C LYS A 9 -18.82 -2.63 -17.88
N TYR A 10 -18.89 -2.63 -16.55
CA TYR A 10 -20.14 -2.59 -15.81
C TYR A 10 -20.08 -1.48 -14.75
N PRO A 11 -20.79 -0.36 -14.92
CA PRO A 11 -20.85 0.67 -13.89
C PRO A 11 -21.48 0.14 -12.61
N GLN A 12 -20.95 0.57 -11.47
CA GLN A 12 -21.42 0.25 -10.13
C GLN A 12 -21.88 1.56 -9.47
N PRO A 13 -23.21 1.77 -9.36
CA PRO A 13 -23.74 2.97 -8.74
C PRO A 13 -23.59 2.92 -7.21
N ASP A 14 -23.39 4.09 -6.61
CA ASP A 14 -23.43 4.29 -5.16
C ASP A 14 -24.87 4.40 -4.63
N SER A 15 -24.99 4.72 -3.34
CA SER A 15 -26.27 4.91 -2.65
C SER A 15 -27.12 6.09 -3.18
N THR A 16 -26.52 7.00 -3.94
CA THR A 16 -27.15 8.17 -4.57
C THR A 16 -27.56 7.91 -6.03
N GLY A 17 -27.09 6.81 -6.62
CA GLY A 17 -27.32 6.44 -8.01
C GLY A 17 -26.29 7.00 -9.00
N ALA A 18 -25.26 7.69 -8.52
CA ALA A 18 -24.12 8.08 -9.34
C ALA A 18 -23.14 6.91 -9.50
N VAL A 19 -22.41 6.84 -10.62
CA VAL A 19 -21.44 5.76 -10.86
C VAL A 19 -20.16 6.08 -10.10
N ALA A 20 -19.97 5.44 -8.95
CA ALA A 20 -18.78 5.62 -8.12
C ALA A 20 -17.62 4.67 -8.51
N SER A 21 -17.93 3.53 -9.12
CA SER A 21 -16.92 2.56 -9.57
C SER A 21 -17.35 1.83 -10.84
N THR A 22 -16.40 1.19 -11.52
CA THR A 22 -16.66 0.39 -12.73
C THR A 22 -15.99 -0.96 -12.58
N TYR A 23 -16.78 -2.03 -12.67
CA TYR A 23 -16.26 -3.39 -12.76
C TYR A 23 -15.89 -3.69 -14.21
N VAL A 24 -14.62 -3.98 -14.46
CA VAL A 24 -14.07 -4.19 -15.79
C VAL A 24 -13.44 -5.57 -15.87
N VAL A 25 -13.65 -6.24 -16.99
CA VAL A 25 -13.00 -7.50 -17.32
C VAL A 25 -12.16 -7.29 -18.57
N ILE A 26 -10.87 -7.59 -18.48
CA ILE A 26 -9.98 -7.64 -19.64
C ILE A 26 -9.52 -9.07 -19.91
N THR A 27 -9.34 -9.40 -21.18
CA THR A 27 -8.80 -10.71 -21.60
C THR A 27 -7.68 -10.52 -22.60
N ASP A 28 -6.72 -11.44 -22.62
CA ASP A 28 -5.73 -11.51 -23.69
C ASP A 28 -6.03 -12.60 -24.71
N ASP A 29 -5.23 -12.63 -25.78
CA ASP A 29 -5.35 -13.62 -26.85
C ASP A 29 -4.97 -15.05 -26.40
N ASP A 30 -4.28 -15.20 -25.26
CA ASP A 30 -3.86 -16.49 -24.68
C ASP A 30 -4.91 -17.06 -23.70
N GLY A 31 -6.01 -16.33 -23.46
CA GLY A 31 -7.13 -16.75 -22.61
C GLY A 31 -6.99 -16.33 -21.14
N ALA A 32 -6.03 -15.48 -20.78
CA ALA A 32 -6.00 -14.87 -19.45
C ALA A 32 -7.18 -13.92 -19.27
N VAL A 33 -7.75 -13.88 -18.07
CA VAL A 33 -8.90 -13.04 -17.71
C VAL A 33 -8.56 -12.31 -16.42
N ILE A 34 -8.61 -10.97 -16.45
CA ILE A 34 -8.40 -10.13 -15.28
C ILE A 34 -9.69 -9.33 -15.02
N PRO A 35 -10.48 -9.74 -14.01
CA PRO A 35 -11.58 -8.93 -13.50
C PRO A 35 -11.07 -7.96 -12.42
N GLN A 36 -11.40 -6.67 -12.55
CA GLN A 36 -11.02 -5.67 -11.56
C GLN A 36 -12.16 -4.68 -11.32
N LEU A 37 -12.37 -4.32 -10.05
CA LEU A 37 -13.21 -3.18 -9.68
C LEU A 37 -12.33 -1.94 -9.63
N ILE A 38 -12.60 -0.95 -10.48
CA ILE A 38 -11.90 0.33 -10.48
C ILE A 38 -12.79 1.36 -9.79
N LYS A 39 -12.28 2.03 -8.75
CA LYS A 39 -13.00 3.10 -8.01
C LYS A 39 -13.04 4.41 -8.81
N GLN A 40 -13.52 4.32 -10.05
CA GLN A 40 -13.68 5.43 -10.99
C GLN A 40 -14.81 5.09 -11.99
N ASP A 41 -15.54 6.10 -12.44
CA ASP A 41 -16.42 5.97 -13.61
C ASP A 41 -15.58 5.87 -14.89
N LEU A 42 -15.57 4.69 -15.52
CA LEU A 42 -14.89 4.39 -16.77
C LEU A 42 -15.86 4.18 -17.94
N THR A 43 -17.14 4.52 -17.77
CA THR A 43 -18.19 4.30 -18.78
C THR A 43 -17.90 5.03 -20.09
N SER A 44 -17.30 6.22 -20.00
CA SER A 44 -16.94 7.05 -21.16
C SER A 44 -15.47 6.95 -21.57
N THR A 45 -14.66 6.16 -20.84
CA THR A 45 -13.23 6.00 -21.08
C THR A 45 -12.97 5.01 -22.22
N ASN A 46 -12.01 5.29 -23.09
CA ASN A 46 -11.65 4.38 -24.19
C ASN A 46 -10.98 3.09 -23.67
N ASP A 47 -10.94 2.06 -24.51
CA ASP A 47 -10.42 0.74 -24.12
C ASP A 47 -8.94 0.78 -23.73
N THR A 48 -8.12 1.61 -24.38
CA THR A 48 -6.69 1.68 -24.07
C THR A 48 -6.44 2.23 -22.67
N GLU A 49 -7.11 3.31 -22.30
CA GLU A 49 -7.04 3.89 -20.95
C GLU A 49 -7.70 2.99 -19.91
N THR A 50 -8.82 2.35 -20.26
CA THR A 50 -9.49 1.37 -19.39
C THR A 50 -8.56 0.19 -19.07
N ILE A 51 -7.89 -0.38 -20.08
CA ILE A 51 -6.94 -1.48 -19.90
C ILE A 51 -5.77 -1.05 -19.01
N LYS A 52 -5.24 0.16 -19.19
CA LYS A 52 -4.18 0.69 -18.31
C LYS A 52 -4.64 0.76 -16.86
N ALA A 53 -5.80 1.36 -16.60
CA ALA A 53 -6.37 1.45 -15.25
C ALA A 53 -6.57 0.06 -14.62
N VAL A 54 -7.07 -0.91 -15.38
CA VAL A 54 -7.24 -2.29 -14.91
C VAL A 54 -5.90 -2.95 -14.58
N LEU A 55 -4.90 -2.81 -15.44
CA LEU A 55 -3.59 -3.41 -15.19
C LEU A 55 -2.85 -2.73 -14.03
N GLU A 56 -2.99 -1.42 -13.86
CA GLU A 56 -2.45 -0.69 -12.71
C GLU A 56 -3.11 -1.13 -11.41
N GLU A 57 -4.44 -1.22 -11.39
CA GLU A 57 -5.18 -1.67 -10.20
C GLU A 57 -4.91 -3.16 -9.90
N PHE A 58 -4.86 -4.01 -10.92
CA PHE A 58 -4.51 -5.42 -10.78
C PHE A 58 -3.09 -5.60 -10.25
N LYS A 59 -2.13 -4.82 -10.75
CA LYS A 59 -0.78 -4.79 -10.17
C LYS A 59 -0.84 -4.35 -8.72
N LYS A 60 -1.52 -3.25 -8.37
CA LYS A 60 -1.65 -2.83 -6.96
C LYS A 60 -2.20 -3.96 -6.09
N SER A 61 -3.25 -4.64 -6.53
CA SER A 61 -3.87 -5.76 -5.82
C SER A 61 -2.95 -6.97 -5.66
N GLU A 62 -2.39 -7.49 -6.75
CA GLU A 62 -1.51 -8.67 -6.69
C GLU A 62 -0.21 -8.37 -5.94
N TYR A 63 0.35 -7.18 -6.12
CA TYR A 63 1.53 -6.77 -5.36
C TYR A 63 1.20 -6.74 -3.88
N VAL A 64 0.06 -6.17 -3.45
CA VAL A 64 -0.32 -6.16 -2.04
C VAL A 64 -0.50 -7.58 -1.49
N GLU A 65 -1.15 -8.49 -2.21
CA GLU A 65 -1.36 -9.87 -1.73
C GLU A 65 -0.04 -10.67 -1.60
N ILE A 66 0.81 -10.61 -2.61
CA ILE A 66 2.12 -11.31 -2.60
C ILE A 66 3.04 -10.66 -1.56
N ALA A 67 3.06 -9.32 -1.49
CA ALA A 67 3.82 -8.53 -0.51
C ALA A 67 3.45 -8.91 0.92
N MET A 68 2.15 -8.98 1.22
CA MET A 68 1.67 -9.34 2.54
C MET A 68 2.10 -10.76 2.90
N GLY A 69 2.09 -11.70 1.96
CA GLY A 69 2.61 -13.06 2.17
C GLY A 69 4.10 -13.08 2.53
N GLU A 70 4.95 -12.41 1.76
CA GLU A 70 6.40 -12.37 2.03
C GLU A 70 6.74 -11.62 3.32
N ALA A 71 6.03 -10.53 3.62
CA ALA A 71 6.23 -9.76 4.83
C ALA A 71 5.79 -10.54 6.07
N VAL A 72 4.68 -11.29 6.00
CA VAL A 72 4.27 -12.22 7.07
C VAL A 72 5.34 -13.28 7.28
N GLN A 73 5.90 -13.87 6.21
CA GLN A 73 6.98 -14.84 6.33
C GLN A 73 8.22 -14.24 7.02
N LYS A 74 8.61 -12.99 6.70
CA LYS A 74 9.71 -12.29 7.38
C LYS A 74 9.41 -12.04 8.86
N VAL A 75 8.17 -11.73 9.23
CA VAL A 75 7.75 -11.59 10.64
C VAL A 75 7.85 -12.91 11.38
N ASP A 76 7.44 -14.02 10.75
CA ASP A 76 7.55 -15.36 11.31
C ASP A 76 9.01 -15.81 11.49
N ASP A 77 9.89 -15.48 10.54
CA ASP A 77 11.31 -15.79 10.65
C ASP A 77 11.99 -14.98 11.77
N LEU A 78 11.63 -13.69 11.94
CA LEU A 78 12.07 -12.90 13.09
C LEU A 78 11.54 -13.48 14.42
N GLU A 79 10.32 -14.03 14.44
CA GLU A 79 9.79 -14.74 15.60
C GLU A 79 10.63 -15.97 15.95
N LYS A 80 10.96 -16.81 14.96
CA LYS A 80 11.81 -17.99 15.18
C LYS A 80 13.16 -17.59 15.74
N ILE A 81 13.82 -16.58 15.14
CA ILE A 81 15.11 -16.05 15.62
C ILE A 81 14.98 -15.56 17.07
N SER A 82 13.91 -14.82 17.38
CA SER A 82 13.64 -14.33 18.74
C SER A 82 13.47 -15.49 19.73
N GLN A 83 12.68 -16.50 19.39
CA GLN A 83 12.47 -17.68 20.24
C GLN A 83 13.75 -18.50 20.46
N GLU A 84 14.56 -18.70 19.42
CA GLU A 84 15.85 -19.40 19.51
C GLU A 84 16.87 -18.62 20.36
N THR A 85 16.93 -17.30 20.16
CA THR A 85 17.80 -16.40 20.93
C THR A 85 17.36 -16.33 22.38
N ALA A 86 16.05 -16.29 22.67
CA ALA A 86 15.53 -16.29 24.03
C ALA A 86 15.88 -17.57 24.82
N LYS A 87 15.91 -18.74 24.15
CA LYS A 87 16.32 -20.01 24.77
C LYS A 87 17.81 -20.05 25.13
N THR A 88 18.64 -19.27 24.45
CA THR A 88 20.11 -19.29 24.58
C THR A 88 20.67 -18.04 25.26
N ALA A 89 19.85 -17.02 25.48
CA ALA A 89 20.25 -15.75 26.08
C ALA A 89 20.67 -15.91 27.54
N LYS A 90 21.99 -15.88 27.79
CA LYS A 90 22.59 -15.93 29.14
C LYS A 90 23.38 -14.66 29.48
N THR A 91 23.55 -13.74 28.54
CA THR A 91 24.33 -12.51 28.71
C THR A 91 23.51 -11.26 28.39
N ALA A 92 23.93 -10.12 28.94
CA ALA A 92 23.31 -8.82 28.65
C ALA A 92 23.34 -8.48 27.13
N GLN A 93 24.39 -8.90 26.42
CA GLN A 93 24.51 -8.71 24.98
C GLN A 93 23.47 -9.52 24.21
N THR A 94 23.21 -10.78 24.60
CA THR A 94 22.13 -11.59 23.98
C THR A 94 20.74 -11.05 24.30
N ALA A 95 20.52 -10.48 25.49
CA ALA A 95 19.25 -9.83 25.84
C ALA A 95 19.01 -8.54 25.03
N ALA A 96 20.05 -7.74 24.79
CA ALA A 96 19.96 -6.55 23.93
C ALA A 96 19.68 -6.92 22.46
N GLY A 97 20.32 -8.00 21.96
CA GLY A 97 20.03 -8.54 20.63
C GLY A 97 18.58 -9.01 20.48
N LEU A 98 18.05 -9.70 21.49
CA LEU A 98 16.65 -10.13 21.52
C LEU A 98 15.68 -8.94 21.49
N ALA A 99 15.95 -7.90 22.28
CA ALA A 99 15.12 -6.69 22.30
C ALA A 99 15.09 -6.00 20.93
N LYS A 100 16.25 -5.96 20.23
CA LYS A 100 16.33 -5.40 18.87
C LYS A 100 15.50 -6.22 17.87
N VAL A 101 15.66 -7.55 17.84
CA VAL A 101 14.89 -8.43 16.95
C VAL A 101 13.38 -8.34 17.25
N SER A 102 13.02 -8.24 18.54
CA SER A 102 11.62 -8.06 18.93
C SER A 102 11.07 -6.72 18.46
N ALA A 103 11.82 -5.63 18.60
CA ALA A 103 11.40 -4.31 18.12
C ALA A 103 11.24 -4.28 16.59
N GLU A 104 12.18 -4.88 15.85
CA GLU A 104 12.11 -5.02 14.40
C GLU A 104 10.86 -5.83 13.98
N ARG A 105 10.54 -6.91 14.70
CA ARG A 105 9.33 -7.70 14.46
C ARG A 105 8.06 -6.87 14.69
N THR A 106 7.98 -6.17 15.82
CA THR A 106 6.83 -5.32 16.15
C THR A 106 6.63 -4.24 15.08
N GLN A 107 7.71 -3.59 14.65
CA GLN A 107 7.63 -2.57 13.60
C GLN A 107 7.10 -3.14 12.28
N LYS A 108 7.60 -4.32 11.86
CA LYS A 108 7.09 -4.97 10.64
C LYS A 108 5.62 -5.34 10.73
N MET A 109 5.16 -5.77 11.90
CA MET A 109 3.75 -6.08 12.12
C MET A 109 2.87 -4.83 12.03
N ILE A 110 3.30 -3.71 12.61
CA ILE A 110 2.62 -2.41 12.48
C ILE A 110 2.54 -1.99 11.00
N ASN A 111 3.64 -2.10 10.27
CA ASN A 111 3.70 -1.76 8.85
C ASN A 111 2.70 -2.61 8.03
N LEU A 112 2.66 -3.92 8.28
CA LEU A 112 1.73 -4.84 7.61
C LEU A 112 0.26 -4.54 7.92
N GLN A 113 -0.06 -4.31 9.18
CA GLN A 113 -1.41 -3.92 9.58
C GLN A 113 -1.80 -2.60 8.92
N THR A 114 -0.85 -1.69 8.74
CA THR A 114 -1.11 -0.41 8.07
C THR A 114 -1.38 -0.59 6.59
N ILE A 115 -0.56 -1.35 5.87
CA ILE A 115 -0.81 -1.69 4.47
C ILE A 115 -2.21 -2.31 4.33
N HIS A 116 -2.54 -3.28 5.17
CA HIS A 116 -3.85 -3.95 5.09
C HIS A 116 -4.99 -2.96 5.28
N VAL A 117 -4.99 -2.18 6.37
CA VAL A 117 -6.06 -1.23 6.66
C VAL A 117 -6.19 -0.19 5.54
N LEU A 118 -5.09 0.39 5.06
CA LEU A 118 -5.14 1.44 4.05
C LEU A 118 -5.49 0.94 2.64
N THR A 119 -5.27 -0.34 2.34
CA THR A 119 -5.55 -0.91 1.00
C THR A 119 -6.89 -1.64 0.92
N THR A 120 -7.36 -2.23 2.01
CA THR A 120 -8.58 -3.06 2.01
C THR A 120 -9.77 -2.43 2.73
N SER A 121 -9.57 -1.42 3.57
CA SER A 121 -10.70 -0.82 4.29
C SER A 121 -11.46 0.12 3.37
N ASP A 122 -12.79 -0.02 3.35
CA ASP A 122 -13.65 0.88 2.58
C ASP A 122 -13.59 2.31 3.13
N LYS A 123 -13.46 2.48 4.45
CA LYS A 123 -13.33 3.78 5.10
C LYS A 123 -12.35 3.72 6.27
N VAL A 124 -11.49 4.72 6.38
CA VAL A 124 -10.56 4.89 7.50
C VAL A 124 -10.91 6.18 8.25
N GLU A 125 -11.10 6.10 9.56
CA GLU A 125 -11.36 7.27 10.40
C GLU A 125 -10.11 8.17 10.47
N PRO A 126 -10.25 9.52 10.50
CA PRO A 126 -9.12 10.44 10.50
C PRO A 126 -8.11 10.18 11.62
N ASP A 127 -8.60 9.96 12.84
CA ASP A 127 -7.78 9.69 14.01
C ASP A 127 -7.01 8.36 13.89
N ILE A 128 -7.63 7.36 13.26
CA ILE A 128 -7.01 6.05 13.00
C ILE A 128 -5.92 6.18 11.94
N TYR A 129 -6.20 6.89 10.84
CA TYR A 129 -5.20 7.20 9.81
C TYR A 129 -3.98 7.88 10.42
N LYS A 130 -4.22 8.97 11.16
CA LYS A 130 -3.18 9.73 11.84
C LYS A 130 -2.34 8.85 12.78
N GLY A 131 -3.00 8.14 13.69
CA GLY A 131 -2.33 7.32 14.68
C GLY A 131 -1.50 6.19 14.07
N MET A 132 -1.93 5.60 12.96
CA MET A 132 -1.17 4.57 12.26
C MET A 132 0.10 5.13 11.60
N LEU A 133 -0.01 6.29 10.94
CA LEU A 133 1.13 6.92 10.29
C LEU A 133 2.15 7.45 11.30
N GLU A 134 1.72 7.92 12.47
CA GLU A 134 2.62 8.32 13.57
C GLU A 134 3.49 7.16 14.11
N LEU A 135 3.09 5.91 13.89
CA LEU A 135 3.85 4.71 14.29
C LEU A 135 4.82 4.21 13.20
N ILE A 136 4.73 4.76 12.00
CA ILE A 136 5.62 4.41 10.88
C ILE A 136 6.81 5.37 10.87
N GLU A 137 7.99 4.83 10.58
CA GLU A 137 9.20 5.66 10.50
C GLU A 137 9.11 6.71 9.38
N PRO A 138 9.50 7.96 9.64
CA PRO A 138 9.57 8.98 8.60
C PRO A 138 10.67 8.66 7.58
N ALA A 139 10.53 9.19 6.37
CA ALA A 139 11.50 9.03 5.29
C ALA A 139 12.92 9.41 5.73
N LYS A 140 13.90 8.55 5.43
CA LYS A 140 15.32 8.74 5.69
C LYS A 140 16.07 8.55 4.38
N LYS A 141 17.08 9.37 4.13
CA LYS A 141 17.94 9.18 2.96
C LYS A 141 18.55 7.76 2.95
N GLY A 142 18.39 7.04 1.85
CA GLY A 142 18.97 5.71 1.69
C GLY A 142 18.27 4.86 0.64
N GLU A 143 18.71 3.61 0.56
CA GLU A 143 18.09 2.58 -0.27
C GLU A 143 16.90 1.97 0.46
N TYR A 144 15.76 1.96 -0.22
CA TYR A 144 14.56 1.27 0.21
C TYR A 144 14.37 0.01 -0.62
N GLN A 145 13.99 -1.07 0.06
CA GLN A 145 13.65 -2.32 -0.57
C GLN A 145 12.15 -2.36 -0.88
N ALA A 146 11.76 -3.24 -1.80
CA ALA A 146 10.34 -3.55 -1.99
C ALA A 146 9.70 -3.90 -0.64
N TYR A 147 8.50 -3.37 -0.42
CA TYR A 147 7.66 -3.50 0.77
C TYR A 147 8.12 -2.72 2.01
N ASP A 148 9.20 -1.95 1.91
CA ASP A 148 9.45 -0.95 2.92
C ASP A 148 8.32 0.10 2.88
N VAL A 149 8.04 0.67 4.04
CA VAL A 149 7.07 1.75 4.19
C VAL A 149 7.69 2.87 4.99
N PHE A 150 7.29 4.08 4.69
CA PHE A 150 7.69 5.25 5.45
C PHE A 150 6.62 6.33 5.34
N THR A 151 6.73 7.33 6.20
CA THR A 151 5.88 8.52 6.15
C THR A 151 6.61 9.74 5.62
N VAL A 152 5.87 10.58 4.91
CA VAL A 152 6.32 11.89 4.44
C VAL A 152 5.33 12.93 4.96
N VAL A 153 5.82 14.13 5.29
CA VAL A 153 4.97 15.25 5.64
C VAL A 153 4.51 15.95 4.36
N ASP A 154 3.21 16.12 4.19
CA ASP A 154 2.64 17.00 3.17
C ASP A 154 2.53 18.42 3.73
N ASP A 155 3.57 19.22 3.49
CA ASP A 155 3.62 20.62 3.96
C ASP A 155 2.54 21.51 3.31
N LYS A 156 1.92 21.07 2.22
CA LYS A 156 0.88 21.82 1.49
C LYS A 156 -0.53 21.40 1.90
N HIS A 157 -0.67 20.36 2.71
CA HIS A 157 -1.96 19.86 3.17
C HIS A 157 -2.47 20.69 4.36
N GLU A 158 -3.74 21.10 4.26
CA GLU A 158 -4.48 21.66 5.40
C GLU A 158 -5.46 20.60 5.90
N GLU A 159 -5.35 20.22 7.17
CA GLU A 159 -6.20 19.21 7.79
C GLU A 159 -7.69 19.52 7.60
N GLN A 160 -8.45 18.55 7.09
CA GLN A 160 -9.88 18.72 6.82
C GLN A 160 -10.75 18.05 7.89
N ALA A 161 -10.24 16.99 8.52
CA ALA A 161 -10.96 16.13 9.44
C ALA A 161 -10.14 15.74 10.70
N GLY A 162 -8.94 16.30 10.89
CA GLY A 162 -8.05 15.97 12.00
C GLY A 162 -7.07 14.82 11.72
N GLU A 163 -6.95 14.41 10.46
CA GLU A 163 -6.12 13.32 9.95
C GLU A 163 -4.61 13.60 10.03
N GLY A 164 -4.21 14.83 10.32
CA GLY A 164 -2.80 15.25 10.28
C GLY A 164 -2.26 15.47 8.87
N ASN A 165 -0.94 15.69 8.79
CA ASN A 165 -0.24 16.01 7.53
C ASN A 165 0.71 14.90 7.08
N LEU A 166 0.65 13.71 7.71
CA LEU A 166 1.46 12.58 7.29
C LEU A 166 0.80 11.89 6.11
N VAL A 167 1.63 11.46 5.17
CA VAL A 167 1.24 10.67 4.01
C VAL A 167 1.98 9.34 4.04
N PHE A 168 1.26 8.28 3.73
CA PHE A 168 1.79 6.93 3.71
C PHE A 168 2.45 6.65 2.36
N VAL A 169 3.68 6.12 2.39
CA VAL A 169 4.41 5.70 1.19
C VAL A 169 4.78 4.23 1.32
N HIS A 170 4.37 3.44 0.34
CA HIS A 170 4.73 2.04 0.19
C HIS A 170 5.65 1.84 -1.01
N VAL A 171 6.74 1.11 -0.82
CA VAL A 171 7.73 0.86 -1.86
C VAL A 171 7.34 -0.38 -2.66
N ASN A 172 6.96 -0.20 -3.91
CA ASN A 172 6.59 -1.30 -4.80
C ASN A 172 7.83 -2.01 -5.35
N GLU A 173 8.88 -1.25 -5.68
CA GLU A 173 10.15 -1.75 -6.22
C GLU A 173 11.34 -1.06 -5.54
N PRO A 174 12.51 -1.71 -5.44
CA PRO A 174 13.68 -1.09 -4.83
C PRO A 174 14.05 0.25 -5.49
N PHE A 175 14.22 1.27 -4.66
CA PHE A 175 14.57 2.62 -5.11
C PHE A 175 15.40 3.36 -4.06
N GLU A 176 16.06 4.44 -4.48
CA GLU A 176 16.84 5.29 -3.58
C GLU A 176 16.06 6.56 -3.28
N TYR A 177 15.83 6.82 -1.99
CA TYR A 177 15.27 8.07 -1.50
C TYR A 177 16.41 9.00 -1.05
N ASP A 178 16.42 10.23 -1.56
CA ASP A 178 17.32 11.29 -1.12
C ASP A 178 16.52 12.45 -0.52
N LYS A 179 15.87 13.23 -1.38
CA LYS A 179 15.08 14.42 -1.03
C LYS A 179 13.91 14.64 -1.99
N GLN A 180 13.41 13.56 -2.60
CA GLN A 180 12.22 13.61 -3.43
C GLN A 180 11.09 14.25 -2.64
N SER A 181 10.42 15.22 -3.24
CA SER A 181 9.21 15.81 -2.69
C SER A 181 8.05 14.82 -2.78
N LEU A 182 6.95 15.11 -2.09
CA LEU A 182 5.76 14.28 -2.18
C LEU A 182 5.24 14.19 -3.63
N GLU A 183 5.30 15.27 -4.40
CA GLU A 183 4.90 15.32 -5.81
C GLU A 183 5.80 14.44 -6.69
N ASP A 184 7.10 14.39 -6.39
CA ASP A 184 8.03 13.50 -7.08
C ASP A 184 7.72 12.03 -6.77
N LEU A 185 7.38 11.71 -5.52
CA LEU A 185 6.99 10.35 -5.11
C LEU A 185 5.66 9.92 -5.72
N GLU A 186 4.68 10.82 -5.85
CA GLU A 186 3.42 10.54 -6.54
C GLU A 186 3.61 10.25 -8.04
N SER A 187 4.70 10.75 -8.62
CA SER A 187 5.05 10.53 -10.03
C SER A 187 5.98 9.34 -10.25
N GLU A 188 6.41 8.68 -9.17
CA GLU A 188 7.37 7.56 -9.21
C GLU A 188 6.62 6.22 -9.21
N ASP A 189 6.72 5.48 -10.32
CA ASP A 189 6.05 4.18 -10.49
C ASP A 189 6.49 3.12 -9.46
N LYS A 190 7.68 3.31 -8.87
CA LYS A 190 8.26 2.39 -7.87
C LYS A 190 7.67 2.54 -6.48
N VAL A 191 6.84 3.56 -6.23
CA VAL A 191 6.20 3.75 -4.93
C VAL A 191 4.70 3.98 -5.10
N THR A 192 3.95 3.67 -4.05
CA THR A 192 2.53 3.98 -3.93
C THR A 192 2.36 4.98 -2.80
N VAL A 193 1.78 6.13 -3.11
CA VAL A 193 1.45 7.18 -2.15
C VAL A 193 -0.04 7.07 -1.81
N ILE A 194 -0.39 7.06 -0.52
CA ILE A 194 -1.78 7.01 -0.05
C ILE A 194 -2.04 8.21 0.87
N LYS A 195 -2.81 9.18 0.38
CA LYS A 195 -3.27 10.33 1.17
C LYS A 195 -4.61 10.00 1.82
N TYR A 196 -4.92 10.68 2.92
CA TYR A 196 -6.23 10.52 3.58
C TYR A 196 -7.38 10.79 2.60
N ALA A 197 -7.24 11.82 1.76
CA ALA A 197 -8.22 12.18 0.73
C ALA A 197 -8.58 11.02 -0.20
N ASP A 198 -7.65 10.10 -0.48
CA ASP A 198 -7.89 8.96 -1.36
C ASP A 198 -8.74 7.87 -0.68
N LEU A 199 -8.81 7.90 0.65
CA LEU A 199 -9.60 6.98 1.48
C LEU A 199 -11.03 7.48 1.72
N VAL A 200 -11.27 8.80 1.59
CA VAL A 200 -12.57 9.43 1.86
C VAL A 200 -13.37 9.85 0.61
N LYS A 201 -12.76 9.93 -0.57
CA LYS A 201 -13.45 10.24 -1.84
C LYS A 201 -14.44 9.14 -2.32
N GLN A 202 -14.92 8.29 -1.42
CA GLN A 202 -15.89 7.22 -1.70
C GLN A 202 -17.36 7.64 -1.54
N ASP A 203 -17.64 8.93 -1.33
CA ASP A 203 -18.99 9.50 -1.30
C ASP A 203 -19.30 10.35 -2.55
#